data_AF-A0A2U0SBP8-F1
#
_entry.id   AF-A0A2U0SBP8-F1
#
_cell.length_a   1.000
_cell.length_b   1.000
_cell.length_c   1.000
_cell.angle_alpha   90.00
_cell.angle_beta   90.00
_cell.angle_gamma   90.00
#
_symmetry.space_group_name_H-M   'P 1'
#
loop_
_entity.id
_entity.type
_entity.pdbx_description
1 polymer ?
#
loop_
_entity_poly.entity_id
_entity_poly.type
_entity_poly.pdbx_seq_one_letter_code
_entity_poly.pdbx_strand_id
1 'polypeptide(L)' 'AQFLIDEAKRGRKKPMAGFIAGRTAPPGRRMGHAGAIVSGGQGGAEDKIAAMEAAGIRVSPSPSLLGETLLEALKG' A
#
# COMPACT_ATOMS: atom_id res chain seq x y z
N ALA A 1 -5.77 1.50 -6.63
CA ALA A 1 -5.48 2.79 -5.96
C ALA A 1 -4.87 3.78 -6.96
N GLN A 2 -5.68 4.30 -7.89
CA GLN A 2 -5.20 5.07 -9.05
C GLN A 2 -4.46 6.37 -8.67
N PHE A 3 -4.92 7.03 -7.59
CA PHE A 3 -4.34 8.27 -7.07
C PHE A 3 -2.82 8.22 -6.89
N LEU A 4 -2.26 7.11 -6.39
CA LEU A 4 -0.82 6.98 -6.15
C LEU A 4 -0.02 7.02 -7.46
N ILE A 5 -0.53 6.36 -8.49
CA ILE A 5 0.09 6.33 -9.83
C ILE A 5 0.03 7.73 -10.46
N ASP A 6 -1.08 8.44 -10.29
CA ASP A 6 -1.26 9.79 -10.82
C ASP A 6 -0.34 10.80 -10.14
N GLU A 7 -0.19 10.74 -8.82
CA GLU A 7 0.74 11.61 -8.08
C GLU A 7 2.20 11.33 -8.45
N ALA A 8 2.57 10.06 -8.67
CA ALA A 8 3.89 9.70 -9.19
C ALA A 8 4.15 10.34 -10.56
N LYS A 9 3.17 10.30 -11.48
CA LYS A 9 3.25 10.98 -12.79
C LYS A 9 3.38 12.50 -12.66
N ARG A 10 2.80 13.10 -11.61
CA ARG A 10 2.93 14.52 -11.30
C ARG A 10 4.28 14.89 -10.65
N GLY A 11 5.19 13.92 -10.53
CA GLY A 11 6.56 14.14 -10.05
C GLY A 11 6.74 13.91 -8.54
N ARG A 12 5.75 13.35 -7.83
CA ARG A 12 5.92 12.93 -6.44
C ARG A 12 6.75 11.65 -6.40
N LYS A 13 8.05 11.79 -6.11
CA LYS A 13 9.04 10.68 -6.23
C LYS A 13 10.10 10.67 -5.13
N LYS A 14 9.78 11.16 -3.94
CA LYS A 14 10.66 10.94 -2.78
C LYS A 14 10.72 9.43 -2.52
N PRO A 15 11.85 8.88 -2.01
CA PRO A 15 11.90 7.51 -1.55
C PRO A 15 10.79 7.25 -0.53
N MET A 16 10.00 6.21 -0.77
CA MET A 16 8.83 5.87 0.05
C MET A 16 8.81 4.37 0.30
N ALA A 17 8.50 4.01 1.55
CA ALA A 17 8.08 2.66 1.92
C ALA A 17 6.63 2.72 2.41
N GLY A 18 5.86 1.66 2.18
CA GLY A 18 4.51 1.57 2.70
C GLY A 18 4.08 0.15 3.05
N PHE A 19 2.94 0.01 3.70
CA PHE A 19 2.42 -1.26 4.18
C PHE A 19 0.90 -1.25 4.09
N ILE A 20 0.31 -2.34 3.60
CA ILE A 20 -1.14 -2.54 3.55
C ILE A 20 -1.54 -3.56 4.62
N ALA A 21 -2.20 -3.07 5.68
CA ALA A 21 -2.78 -3.93 6.69
C ALA A 21 -4.06 -4.64 6.16
N GLY A 22 -4.39 -5.78 6.77
CA GLY A 22 -5.65 -6.48 6.46
C GLY A 22 -5.60 -7.35 5.20
N ARG A 23 -4.41 -7.80 4.75
CA ARG A 23 -4.27 -8.77 3.64
C ARG A 23 -5.08 -10.05 3.86
N THR A 24 -5.25 -10.46 5.12
CA THR A 24 -6.00 -11.64 5.55
C THR A 24 -7.41 -11.30 6.05
N ALA A 25 -7.89 -10.07 5.83
CA ALA A 25 -9.22 -9.66 6.29
C ALA A 25 -10.31 -10.44 5.52
N PRO A 26 -11.28 -11.04 6.22
CA PRO A 26 -12.36 -11.75 5.54
C PRO A 26 -13.28 -10.76 4.81
N PRO A 27 -13.81 -11.14 3.62
CA PRO A 27 -14.71 -10.28 2.85
C PRO A 27 -15.99 -9.98 3.63
N GLY A 28 -16.55 -8.77 3.44
CA GLY A 28 -17.80 -8.36 4.07
C GLY A 28 -17.71 -8.07 5.58
N ARG A 29 -16.53 -8.20 6.20
CA ARG A 29 -16.33 -7.89 7.62
C ARG A 29 -15.67 -6.53 7.80
N ARG A 30 -16.28 -5.70 8.64
CA ARG A 30 -15.68 -4.45 9.13
C ARG A 30 -14.62 -4.76 10.18
N MET A 31 -13.41 -4.25 10.00
CA MET A 31 -12.26 -4.45 10.88
C MET A 31 -12.05 -3.21 11.78
N GLY A 32 -13.00 -2.96 12.68
CA GLY A 32 -12.95 -1.83 13.62
C GLY A 32 -13.24 -0.47 12.97
N HIS A 33 -12.23 0.11 12.31
CA HIS A 33 -12.35 1.42 11.64
C HIS A 33 -13.46 1.41 10.59
N ALA A 34 -14.27 2.48 10.51
CA ALA A 34 -15.48 2.52 9.69
C ALA A 34 -15.20 2.22 8.20
N GLY A 35 -14.11 2.76 7.66
CA GLY A 35 -13.67 2.51 6.29
C GLY A 35 -12.84 1.24 6.06
N ALA A 36 -12.55 0.46 7.11
CA ALA A 36 -11.77 -0.77 7.01
C ALA A 36 -12.70 -1.98 6.76
N ILE A 37 -13.32 -2.01 5.57
CA ILE A 37 -14.16 -3.12 5.11
C ILE A 37 -13.80 -3.46 3.67
N VAL A 38 -13.72 -4.76 3.35
CA VAL A 38 -13.58 -5.24 1.98
C VAL A 38 -14.99 -5.48 1.43
N SER A 39 -15.50 -4.54 0.64
CA SER A 39 -16.83 -4.60 0.02
C SER A 39 -16.75 -4.48 -1.50
N GLY A 40 -17.60 -5.22 -2.22
CA GLY A 40 -17.75 -5.07 -3.67
C GLY A 40 -16.58 -5.55 -4.53
N GLY A 41 -15.63 -6.32 -3.99
CA GLY A 41 -14.53 -6.93 -4.75
C GLY A 41 -13.50 -5.96 -5.34
N GLN A 42 -13.62 -4.66 -5.09
CA GLN A 42 -12.70 -3.63 -5.57
C GLN A 42 -11.85 -3.09 -4.41
N GLY A 43 -10.56 -2.87 -4.66
CA GLY A 43 -9.66 -2.26 -3.68
C GLY A 43 -9.21 -3.25 -2.61
N GLY A 44 -9.01 -4.51 -3.01
CA GLY A 44 -8.37 -5.52 -2.17
C GLY A 44 -6.95 -5.10 -1.79
N ALA A 45 -6.35 -5.83 -0.85
CA ALA A 45 -5.00 -5.51 -0.39
C ALA A 45 -3.99 -5.59 -1.54
N GLU A 46 -4.05 -6.65 -2.36
CA GLU A 46 -3.13 -6.85 -3.50
C GLU A 46 -3.25 -5.74 -4.55
N ASP A 47 -4.46 -5.26 -4.87
CA ASP A 47 -4.66 -4.14 -5.80
C ASP A 47 -3.98 -2.84 -5.31
N LYS A 48 -3.98 -2.63 -3.99
CA LYS A 48 -3.34 -1.47 -3.38
C LYS A 48 -1.82 -1.61 -3.40
N ILE A 49 -1.31 -2.81 -3.12
CA ILE A 49 0.11 -3.13 -3.19
C ILE A 49 0.62 -2.91 -4.62
N ALA A 50 -0.03 -3.49 -5.63
CA ALA A 50 0.35 -3.33 -7.02
C ALA A 50 0.35 -1.85 -7.47
N ALA A 51 -0.65 -1.07 -7.03
CA ALA A 51 -0.69 0.36 -7.33
C ALA A 51 0.41 1.18 -6.63
N MET A 52 0.80 0.79 -5.41
CA MET A 52 1.93 1.39 -4.70
C MET A 52 3.25 1.10 -5.42
N GLU A 53 3.48 -0.16 -5.80
CA GLU A 53 4.67 -0.58 -6.54
C GLU A 53 4.76 0.09 -7.91
N ALA A 54 3.65 0.18 -8.64
CA ALA A 54 3.57 0.91 -9.91
C ALA A 54 3.85 2.41 -9.77
N ALA A 55 3.62 2.99 -8.58
CA ALA A 55 3.96 4.37 -8.25
C ALA A 55 5.42 4.53 -7.75
N GLY A 56 6.22 3.46 -7.71
CA GLY A 56 7.60 3.47 -7.22
C GLY A 56 7.73 3.44 -5.69
N ILE A 57 6.66 3.07 -4.98
CA ILE A 57 6.69 2.90 -3.52
C ILE A 57 7.07 1.46 -3.21
N ARG A 58 8.09 1.24 -2.38
CA ARG A 58 8.43 -0.11 -1.90
C ARG A 58 7.42 -0.56 -0.85
N VAL A 59 6.82 -1.73 -1.04
CA VAL A 59 5.82 -2.25 -0.09
C VAL A 59 6.47 -3.27 0.83
N SER A 60 6.41 -3.01 2.13
CA SER A 60 6.88 -3.94 3.15
C SER A 60 5.89 -5.12 3.29
N PRO A 61 6.37 -6.38 3.40
CA PRO A 61 5.50 -7.52 3.66
C PRO A 61 5.03 -7.60 5.12
N SER A 62 5.70 -6.91 6.05
CA SER A 62 5.40 -6.90 7.48
C SER A 62 5.50 -5.49 8.05
N PRO A 63 4.65 -5.10 9.02
CA PRO A 63 4.80 -3.81 9.67
C PRO A 63 6.15 -3.66 10.40
N SER A 64 6.74 -4.78 10.88
CA SER A 64 8.04 -4.76 11.57
C SER A 64 9.21 -4.41 10.66
N LEU A 65 9.08 -4.65 9.35
CA LEU A 65 10.15 -4.44 8.36
C LEU A 65 10.06 -3.08 7.65
N LEU A 66 9.14 -2.20 8.06
CA LEU A 66 8.96 -0.89 7.42
C LEU A 66 10.22 -0.02 7.46
N GLY A 67 10.96 -0.04 8.57
CA GLY A 67 12.21 0.71 8.71
C GLY A 67 13.28 0.22 7.75
N GLU A 68 13.49 -1.10 7.68
CA GLU A 68 14.42 -1.73 6.76
C GLU A 68 14.04 -1.47 5.29
N THR A 69 12.76 -1.60 4.96
CA THR A 69 12.23 -1.32 3.62
C THR A 69 12.49 0.12 3.19
N LEU A 70 12.31 1.09 4.11
CA LEU A 70 12.62 2.49 3.84
C LEU A 70 14.12 2.73 3.65
N LEU A 71 14.95 2.11 4.49
CA LEU A 71 16.41 2.19 4.33
C LEU A 71 16.87 1.65 2.99
N GLU A 72 16.26 0.58 2.48
CA GLU A 72 16.54 0.09 1.13
C GLU A 72 16.07 1.06 0.05
N ALA A 73 14.87 1.64 0.19
CA ALA A 73 14.35 2.62 -0.77
C ALA A 73 15.23 3.89 -0.85
N LEU A 74 15.90 4.26 0.24
CA LEU A 74 16.81 5.41 0.30
C LEU A 74 18.17 5.16 -0.36
N LYS A 75 18.58 3.89 -0.51
CA LYS A 75 19.90 3.54 -1.07
C LYS A 75 19.99 3.69 -2.60
N GLY A 76 18.85 3.74 -3.30
CA GLY A 76 18.77 3.85 -4.76
C GLY A 76 18.97 2.49 -5.43
#